data_AF-A0A3B9DVJ6-F1
#
_entry.id   AF-A0A3B9DVJ6-F1
#
_cell.length_a   1.000
_cell.length_b   1.000
_cell.length_c   1.000
_cell.angle_alpha   90.00
_cell.angle_beta   90.00
_cell.angle_gamma   90.00
#
_symmetry.space_group_name_H-M   'P 1'
#
loop_
_entity.id
_entity.type
_entity.pdbx_description
1 polymer ?
#
loop_
_entity_poly.entity_id
_entity_poly.type
_entity_poly.pdbx_seq_one_letter_code
_entity_poly.pdbx_strand_id
1 'polypeptide(L)'
;MIKSLISLLINVIDPQKEKSVCGKRVWDLIFKLKKNSIVQNLVSWGIFLVVPYVLFNFMDSIGIKETAAELQPQVVAIHELNTQESLDKQLDVIWRTPQRYHLMRQFASYADRETILTYYGIELEKNGWKSEGMSEFYGYENGYKDKVLLSQTYTWAKGKYKFEIIFDLEDLGTKENYTEDGRLEYYINVKPVS
;
A
#
# COMPACT_ATOMS: atom_id res chain seq x y z
N MET A 1 23.85 10.39 -4.15
CA MET A 1 23.26 11.08 -5.33
C MET A 1 22.39 12.28 -4.95
N ILE A 2 21.43 12.16 -4.03
CA ILE A 2 20.54 13.28 -3.62
C ILE A 2 21.31 14.48 -3.06
N LYS A 3 22.34 14.27 -2.23
CA LYS A 3 23.20 15.34 -1.71
C LYS A 3 23.92 16.15 -2.80
N SER A 4 24.23 15.51 -3.94
CA SER A 4 24.88 16.16 -5.09
C SER A 4 23.90 17.08 -5.83
N LEU A 5 22.65 16.64 -5.99
CA LEU A 5 21.57 17.47 -6.57
C LEU A 5 21.25 18.69 -5.71
N ILE A 6 21.20 18.51 -4.38
CA ILE A 6 20.95 19.60 -3.43
C ILE A 6 22.11 20.61 -3.45
N SER A 7 23.36 20.14 -3.50
CA SER A 7 24.54 21.02 -3.65
C SER A 7 24.54 21.81 -4.96
N LEU A 8 24.02 21.23 -6.05
CA LEU A 8 23.87 21.90 -7.34
C LEU A 8 22.80 22.99 -7.27
N LEU A 9 21.67 22.73 -6.61
CA LEU A 9 20.61 23.73 -6.39
C LEU A 9 21.08 24.89 -5.50
N ILE A 10 21.84 24.63 -4.44
CA ILE A 10 22.36 25.67 -3.54
C ILE A 10 23.39 26.57 -4.26
N ASN A 11 24.27 26.00 -5.10
CA ASN A 11 25.25 26.78 -5.88
C ASN A 11 24.63 27.58 -7.04
N VAL A 12 23.38 27.31 -7.43
CA VAL A 12 22.63 28.10 -8.41
C VAL A 12 22.03 29.36 -7.78
N ILE A 13 21.83 29.37 -6.45
CA ILE A 13 21.10 30.42 -5.73
C ILE A 13 22.03 31.52 -5.18
N ASP A 14 23.32 31.25 -4.98
CA ASP A 14 24.26 32.25 -4.45
C ASP A 14 25.36 32.63 -5.48
N PRO A 15 25.20 33.74 -6.22
CA PRO A 15 26.12 34.15 -7.27
C PRO A 15 27.45 34.76 -6.74
N GLN A 16 27.61 34.92 -5.42
CA GLN A 16 28.71 35.69 -4.83
C GLN A 16 29.90 34.86 -4.33
N LYS A 17 29.87 33.52 -4.36
CA LYS A 17 31.03 32.70 -3.99
C LYS A 17 32.04 32.56 -5.13
N GLU A 18 33.29 32.89 -4.86
CA GLU A 18 34.42 32.80 -5.78
C GLU A 18 34.52 31.38 -6.41
N LYS A 19 34.24 31.31 -7.71
CA LYS A 19 34.14 30.04 -8.45
C LYS A 19 35.54 29.50 -8.71
N SER A 20 35.85 28.33 -8.16
CA SER A 20 37.07 27.57 -8.48
C SER A 20 37.21 27.34 -9.99
N VAL A 21 38.43 27.09 -10.48
CA VAL A 21 38.73 26.86 -11.92
C VAL A 21 37.84 25.77 -12.53
N CYS A 22 37.45 24.76 -11.75
CA CYS A 22 36.48 23.74 -12.14
C CYS A 22 35.05 24.30 -12.26
N GLY A 23 34.62 25.16 -11.32
CA GLY A 23 33.35 25.87 -11.36
C GLY A 23 33.22 26.79 -12.57
N LYS A 24 34.31 27.44 -13.02
CA LYS A 24 34.31 28.29 -14.22
C LYS A 24 34.04 27.49 -15.50
N ARG A 25 34.65 26.30 -15.65
CA ARG A 25 34.40 25.39 -16.79
C ARG A 25 32.97 24.83 -16.79
N VAL A 26 32.43 24.49 -15.63
CA VAL A 26 31.04 24.03 -15.49
C VAL A 26 30.07 25.16 -15.83
N TRP A 27 30.34 26.39 -15.38
CA TRP A 27 29.53 27.56 -15.73
C TRP A 27 29.60 27.93 -17.21
N ASP A 28 30.75 27.84 -17.85
CA ASP A 28 30.90 28.07 -19.30
C ASP A 28 30.18 26.99 -20.14
N LEU A 29 30.18 25.74 -19.67
CA LEU A 29 29.39 24.66 -20.26
C LEU A 29 27.89 24.92 -20.10
N ILE A 30 27.43 25.33 -18.92
CA ILE A 30 26.04 25.72 -18.67
C ILE A 30 25.65 26.91 -19.54
N PHE A 31 26.51 27.93 -19.70
CA PHE A 31 26.23 29.09 -20.55
C PHE A 31 26.22 28.75 -22.04
N LYS A 32 27.07 27.82 -22.50
CA LYS A 32 27.03 27.31 -23.88
C LYS A 32 25.78 26.47 -24.14
N LEU A 33 25.36 25.64 -23.19
CA LEU A 33 24.11 24.88 -23.26
C LEU A 33 22.89 25.81 -23.23
N LYS A 34 22.96 26.92 -22.49
CA LYS A 34 21.93 27.99 -22.44
C LYS A 34 21.77 28.75 -23.77
N LYS A 35 22.75 28.68 -24.68
CA LYS A 35 22.68 29.32 -26.01
C LYS A 35 22.11 28.41 -27.09
N ASN A 36 21.91 27.12 -26.80
CA ASN A 36 21.45 26.14 -27.77
C ASN A 36 19.98 25.80 -27.47
N SER A 37 19.05 26.38 -28.24
CA SER A 37 17.60 26.28 -28.01
C SER A 37 17.09 24.84 -27.98
N ILE A 38 17.73 23.94 -28.72
CA ILE A 38 17.44 22.50 -28.74
C ILE A 38 17.75 21.84 -27.40
N VAL A 39 18.89 22.19 -26.79
CA VAL A 39 19.30 21.65 -25.49
C VAL A 39 18.43 22.21 -24.38
N GLN A 40 18.07 23.50 -24.43
CA GLN A 40 17.13 24.08 -23.46
C GLN A 40 15.75 23.45 -23.55
N ASN A 41 15.25 23.17 -24.76
CA ASN A 41 14.00 22.45 -24.94
C ASN A 41 14.09 21.02 -24.39
N LEU A 42 15.18 20.28 -24.64
CA LEU A 42 15.38 18.94 -24.08
C LEU A 42 15.44 18.93 -22.55
N VAL A 43 16.13 19.88 -21.94
CA VAL A 43 16.21 20.03 -20.48
C VAL A 43 14.84 20.43 -19.91
N SER A 44 14.12 21.34 -20.57
CA SER A 44 12.77 21.75 -20.19
C SER A 44 11.79 20.57 -20.26
N TRP A 45 11.83 19.77 -21.32
CA TRP A 45 11.05 18.54 -21.46
C TRP A 45 11.41 17.49 -20.41
N GLY A 46 12.70 17.31 -20.11
CA GLY A 46 13.15 16.43 -19.03
C GLY A 46 12.61 16.85 -17.66
N ILE A 47 12.67 18.14 -17.33
CA ILE A 47 12.10 18.69 -16.09
C ILE A 47 10.57 18.53 -16.08
N PHE A 48 9.90 18.81 -17.20
CA PHE A 48 8.45 18.66 -17.33
C PHE A 48 7.98 17.22 -17.13
N LEU A 49 8.79 16.21 -17.46
CA LEU A 49 8.48 14.80 -17.21
C LEU A 49 8.85 14.35 -15.79
N VAL A 50 9.96 14.85 -15.25
CA VAL A 50 10.44 14.46 -13.91
C VAL A 50 9.61 15.09 -12.80
N VAL A 51 9.14 16.33 -12.96
CA VAL A 51 8.38 17.05 -11.91
C VAL A 51 7.06 16.33 -11.57
N PRO A 52 6.19 15.96 -12.53
CA PRO A 52 4.98 15.19 -12.23
C PRO A 52 5.29 13.83 -11.60
N TYR A 53 6.34 13.15 -12.06
CA TYR A 53 6.75 11.87 -11.48
C TYR A 53 7.18 12.01 -10.02
N VAL A 54 7.99 13.02 -9.69
CA VAL A 54 8.41 13.29 -8.31
C VAL A 54 7.22 13.68 -7.44
N LEU A 55 6.32 14.53 -7.93
CA LEU A 55 5.11 14.91 -7.21
C LEU A 55 4.21 13.71 -6.93
N PHE A 56 4.03 12.83 -7.93
CA PHE A 56 3.25 11.60 -7.79
C PHE A 56 3.85 10.69 -6.70
N ASN A 57 5.16 10.41 -6.75
CA ASN A 57 5.83 9.60 -5.72
C ASN A 57 5.77 10.25 -4.32
N PHE A 58 5.82 11.58 -4.26
CA PHE A 58 5.71 12.30 -2.99
C PHE A 58 4.30 12.18 -2.39
N MET A 59 3.25 12.32 -3.22
CA MET A 59 1.87 12.12 -2.79
C MET A 59 1.62 10.67 -2.33
N ASP A 60 2.15 9.70 -3.07
CA ASP A 60 2.04 8.28 -2.73
C ASP A 60 2.72 7.98 -1.38
N SER A 61 3.92 8.52 -1.16
CA SER A 61 4.63 8.38 0.11
C SER A 61 3.90 9.03 1.30
N ILE A 62 3.25 10.17 1.10
CA ILE A 62 2.42 10.81 2.13
C ILE A 62 1.21 9.92 2.44
N GLY A 63 0.49 9.47 1.41
CA GLY A 63 -0.69 8.63 1.57
C GLY A 63 -0.40 7.33 2.31
N ILE A 64 0.71 6.66 1.99
CA ILE A 64 1.17 5.47 2.71
C ILE A 64 1.44 5.79 4.18
N LYS A 65 2.14 6.88 4.49
CA LYS A 65 2.44 7.26 5.88
C LYS A 65 1.20 7.60 6.70
N GLU A 66 0.26 8.34 6.10
CA GLU A 66 -1.01 8.69 6.73
C GLU A 66 -1.86 7.44 6.98
N THR A 67 -1.96 6.56 5.98
CA THR A 67 -2.66 5.27 6.10
C THR A 67 -2.08 4.43 7.23
N ALA A 68 -0.76 4.31 7.30
CA ALA A 68 -0.07 3.58 8.34
C ALA A 68 -0.36 4.18 9.73
N ALA A 69 -0.17 5.48 9.88
CA ALA A 69 -0.40 6.20 11.14
C ALA A 69 -1.84 6.08 11.64
N GLU A 70 -2.82 6.00 10.74
CA GLU A 70 -4.23 5.83 11.08
C GLU A 70 -4.59 4.38 11.43
N LEU A 71 -4.23 3.42 10.56
CA LEU A 71 -4.74 2.05 10.63
C LEU A 71 -3.90 1.10 11.47
N GLN A 72 -2.57 1.25 11.51
CA GLN A 72 -1.69 0.35 12.29
C GLN A 72 -2.05 0.32 13.79
N PRO A 73 -2.33 1.47 14.46
CA PRO A 73 -2.74 1.46 15.86
C PRO A 73 -4.05 0.69 16.13
N GLN A 74 -4.89 0.46 15.12
CA GLN A 74 -6.16 -0.26 15.29
C GLN A 74 -5.95 -1.76 15.51
N VAL A 75 -4.82 -2.30 15.04
CA VAL A 75 -4.52 -3.74 15.03
C VAL A 75 -3.26 -4.13 15.78
N VAL A 76 -2.56 -3.19 16.40
CA VAL A 76 -1.32 -3.46 17.16
C VAL A 76 -1.48 -4.49 18.28
N ALA A 77 -2.70 -4.62 18.83
CA ALA A 77 -3.02 -5.56 19.91
C ALA A 77 -3.54 -6.93 19.40
N ILE A 78 -3.63 -7.12 18.08
CA ILE A 78 -4.06 -8.35 17.43
C ILE A 78 -2.80 -9.02 16.85
N HIS A 79 -2.64 -10.31 17.09
CA HIS A 79 -1.45 -11.07 16.71
C HIS A 79 -1.80 -12.09 15.63
N GLU A 80 -0.91 -12.30 14.69
CA GLU A 80 -1.07 -13.32 13.65
C GLU A 80 -1.02 -14.72 14.26
N LEU A 81 -1.92 -15.59 13.79
CA LEU A 81 -2.17 -16.93 14.35
C LEU A 81 -0.90 -17.76 14.53
N ASN A 82 -0.06 -17.88 13.50
CA ASN A 82 1.07 -18.81 13.51
C ASN A 82 2.33 -18.24 14.18
N THR A 83 2.63 -16.97 13.91
CA THR A 83 3.88 -16.29 14.30
C THR A 83 3.74 -15.54 15.62
N GLN A 84 2.51 -15.23 16.03
CA GLN A 84 2.20 -14.39 17.19
C GLN A 84 2.82 -12.98 17.08
N GLU A 85 3.19 -12.54 15.87
CA GLU A 85 3.61 -11.17 15.63
C GLU A 85 2.39 -10.26 15.45
N SER A 86 2.48 -9.02 15.92
CA SER A 86 1.39 -8.06 15.84
C SER A 86 1.05 -7.69 14.39
N LEU A 87 -0.25 -7.60 14.09
CA LEU A 87 -0.74 -7.39 12.73
C LEU A 87 -0.32 -6.03 12.13
N ASP A 88 -0.04 -5.02 12.96
CA ASP A 88 0.44 -3.72 12.49
C ASP A 88 1.79 -3.80 11.74
N LYS A 89 2.61 -4.81 12.06
CA LYS A 89 3.90 -5.07 11.40
C LYS A 89 3.80 -6.03 10.23
N GLN A 90 2.78 -6.89 10.25
CA GLN A 90 2.59 -7.94 9.26
C GLN A 90 1.76 -7.46 8.07
N LEU A 91 0.75 -6.62 8.26
CA LEU A 91 -0.12 -6.17 7.17
C LEU A 91 0.55 -5.10 6.29
N ASP A 92 0.39 -5.22 4.98
CA ASP A 92 0.92 -4.26 4.02
C ASP A 92 0.03 -3.02 3.96
N VAL A 93 0.67 -1.84 3.92
CA VAL A 93 -0.03 -0.57 3.78
C VAL A 93 -0.33 -0.32 2.31
N ILE A 94 -1.60 -0.35 1.94
CA ILE A 94 -2.05 -0.12 0.58
C ILE A 94 -2.78 1.22 0.49
N TRP A 95 -2.20 2.13 -0.29
CA TRP A 95 -2.76 3.44 -0.61
C TRP A 95 -3.07 3.53 -2.11
N ARG A 96 -4.28 3.99 -2.45
CA ARG A 96 -4.65 4.33 -3.84
C ARG A 96 -5.23 5.74 -3.94
N THR A 97 -6.20 6.05 -3.09
CA THR A 97 -6.84 7.38 -3.01
C THR A 97 -7.25 7.67 -1.56
N PRO A 98 -7.61 8.92 -1.21
CA PRO A 98 -8.11 9.26 0.13
C PRO A 98 -9.37 8.52 0.58
N GLN A 99 -10.04 7.79 -0.31
CA GLN A 99 -11.21 6.96 0.00
C GLN A 99 -10.94 5.47 -0.22
N ARG A 100 -9.75 5.11 -0.71
CA ARG A 100 -9.35 3.73 -1.04
C ARG A 100 -7.96 3.48 -0.48
N TYR A 101 -7.94 3.20 0.81
CA TYR A 101 -6.76 2.85 1.56
C TYR A 101 -7.10 1.79 2.61
N HIS A 102 -6.17 0.90 2.88
CA HIS A 102 -6.36 -0.24 3.77
C HIS A 102 -5.03 -0.87 4.18
N LEU A 103 -5.06 -1.64 5.27
CA LEU A 103 -4.03 -2.63 5.57
C LEU A 103 -4.52 -3.98 5.03
N MET A 104 -3.67 -4.71 4.31
CA MET A 104 -4.07 -6.02 3.80
C MET A 104 -2.86 -6.94 3.70
N ARG A 105 -3.09 -8.23 3.95
CA ARG A 105 -2.14 -9.28 3.58
C ARG A 105 -2.83 -10.64 3.50
N GLN A 106 -2.27 -11.51 2.66
CA GLN A 106 -2.62 -12.93 2.60
C GLN A 106 -1.80 -13.72 3.62
N PHE A 107 -2.47 -14.61 4.34
CA PHE A 107 -1.89 -15.56 5.27
C PHE A 107 -2.27 -16.98 4.86
N ALA A 108 -1.52 -17.95 5.39
CA ALA A 108 -1.80 -19.37 5.20
C ALA A 108 -1.54 -20.12 6.51
N SER A 109 -2.47 -20.98 6.93
CA SER A 109 -2.33 -21.79 8.15
C SER A 109 -2.80 -23.23 7.95
N TYR A 110 -2.26 -24.16 8.73
CA TYR A 110 -2.79 -25.52 8.82
C TYR A 110 -4.06 -25.63 9.67
N ALA A 111 -4.43 -24.54 10.35
CA ALA A 111 -5.71 -24.45 11.05
C ALA A 111 -6.88 -24.39 10.05
N ASP A 112 -7.99 -25.00 10.43
CA ASP A 112 -9.24 -24.85 9.69
C ASP A 112 -9.85 -23.45 9.88
N ARG A 113 -10.86 -23.15 9.05
CA ARG A 113 -11.57 -21.87 9.08
C ARG A 113 -12.13 -21.52 10.46
N GLU A 114 -12.78 -22.48 11.13
CA GLU A 114 -13.43 -22.23 12.42
C GLU A 114 -12.39 -21.85 13.49
N THR A 115 -11.26 -22.53 13.48
CA THR A 115 -10.13 -22.26 14.37
C THR A 115 -9.54 -20.87 14.10
N ILE A 116 -9.32 -20.51 12.82
CA ILE A 116 -8.84 -19.18 12.42
C ILE A 116 -9.82 -18.09 12.89
N LEU A 117 -11.11 -18.25 12.59
CA LEU A 117 -12.15 -17.28 12.95
C LEU A 117 -12.31 -17.14 14.47
N THR A 118 -12.26 -18.25 15.20
CA THR A 118 -12.36 -18.25 16.66
C THR A 118 -11.16 -17.52 17.29
N TYR A 119 -9.95 -17.81 16.83
CA TYR A 119 -8.73 -17.17 17.31
C TYR A 119 -8.80 -15.65 17.14
N TYR A 120 -9.00 -15.16 15.91
CA TYR A 120 -9.06 -13.72 15.67
C TYR A 120 -10.31 -13.10 16.30
N GLY A 121 -11.44 -13.79 16.30
CA GLY A 121 -12.68 -13.33 16.92
C GLY A 121 -12.50 -12.99 18.40
N ILE A 122 -11.85 -13.89 19.16
CA ILE A 122 -11.55 -13.65 20.58
C ILE A 122 -10.65 -12.43 20.78
N GLU A 123 -9.58 -12.30 19.98
CA GLU A 123 -8.68 -11.16 20.09
C GLU A 123 -9.36 -9.84 19.72
N LEU A 124 -10.16 -9.85 18.65
CA LEU A 124 -10.89 -8.68 18.16
C LEU A 124 -11.92 -8.21 19.20
N GLU A 125 -12.74 -9.12 19.72
CA GLU A 125 -13.75 -8.79 20.73
C GLU A 125 -13.12 -8.25 22.02
N LYS A 126 -12.04 -8.87 22.49
CA LYS A 126 -11.25 -8.38 23.64
C LYS A 126 -10.75 -6.95 23.42
N ASN A 127 -10.48 -6.56 22.18
CA ASN A 127 -9.97 -5.24 21.80
C ASN A 127 -11.08 -4.27 21.32
N GLY A 128 -12.35 -4.59 21.61
CA GLY A 128 -13.50 -3.70 21.40
C GLY A 128 -14.04 -3.67 19.96
N TRP A 129 -13.65 -4.64 19.13
CA TRP A 129 -14.29 -4.88 17.85
C TRP A 129 -15.58 -5.68 18.04
N LYS A 130 -16.58 -5.45 17.20
CA LYS A 130 -17.88 -6.15 17.26
C LYS A 130 -18.12 -6.89 15.96
N SER A 131 -18.49 -8.17 16.04
CA SER A 131 -18.83 -8.95 14.85
C SER A 131 -20.07 -8.35 14.16
N GLU A 132 -19.97 -8.13 12.85
CA GLU A 132 -21.07 -7.76 11.95
C GLU A 132 -21.61 -8.99 11.20
N GLY A 133 -21.03 -10.17 11.41
CA GLY A 133 -21.40 -11.41 10.75
C GLY A 133 -20.62 -11.68 9.44
N MET A 134 -21.18 -12.59 8.65
CA MET A 134 -20.61 -13.08 7.40
C MET A 134 -21.38 -12.53 6.21
N SER A 135 -20.65 -12.17 5.16
CA SER A 135 -21.22 -11.84 3.85
C SER A 135 -20.55 -12.64 2.75
N GLU A 136 -21.30 -12.87 1.68
CA GLU A 136 -20.89 -13.66 0.54
C GLU A 136 -20.68 -12.76 -0.67
N PHE A 137 -19.53 -12.92 -1.33
CA PHE A 137 -19.25 -12.23 -2.57
C PHE A 137 -19.43 -13.18 -3.76
N TYR A 138 -20.27 -12.76 -4.70
CA TYR A 138 -20.58 -13.52 -5.89
C TYR A 138 -20.09 -12.80 -7.13
N GLY A 139 -19.42 -13.54 -8.02
CA GLY A 139 -19.07 -13.11 -9.35
C GLY A 139 -19.92 -13.80 -10.42
N TYR A 140 -19.55 -13.56 -11.67
CA TYR A 140 -20.16 -14.23 -12.80
C TYR A 140 -19.12 -14.84 -13.74
N GLU A 141 -19.39 -16.06 -14.21
CA GLU A 141 -18.59 -16.76 -15.20
C GLU A 141 -19.37 -17.03 -16.51
N ASN A 142 -18.70 -17.61 -17.51
CA ASN A 142 -19.28 -17.99 -18.80
C ASN A 142 -20.04 -16.86 -19.51
N GLY A 143 -19.50 -15.65 -19.47
CA GLY A 143 -20.14 -14.48 -20.09
C GLY A 143 -21.42 -14.05 -19.36
N TYR A 144 -21.38 -14.00 -18.03
CA TYR A 144 -22.46 -13.55 -17.15
C TYR A 144 -23.62 -14.53 -16.94
N LYS A 145 -23.44 -15.81 -17.27
CA LYS A 145 -24.51 -16.81 -17.17
C LYS A 145 -24.59 -17.45 -15.79
N ASP A 146 -23.45 -17.77 -15.23
CA ASP A 146 -23.38 -18.56 -14.00
C ASP A 146 -22.92 -17.67 -12.85
N LYS A 147 -23.77 -17.57 -11.82
CA LYS A 147 -23.45 -16.85 -10.58
C LYS A 147 -22.63 -17.79 -9.71
N VAL A 148 -21.40 -17.38 -9.41
CA VAL A 148 -20.42 -18.21 -8.70
C VAL A 148 -20.06 -17.52 -7.38
N LEU A 149 -20.07 -18.27 -6.28
CA LEU A 149 -19.60 -17.76 -4.99
C LEU A 149 -18.07 -17.70 -5.04
N LEU A 150 -17.51 -16.50 -4.92
CA LEU A 150 -16.05 -16.28 -5.06
C LEU A 150 -15.36 -16.16 -3.71
N SER A 151 -16.03 -15.63 -2.70
CA SER A 151 -15.44 -15.55 -1.36
C SER A 151 -16.48 -15.37 -0.26
N GLN A 152 -16.07 -15.71 0.96
CA GLN A 152 -16.83 -15.46 2.19
C GLN A 152 -16.03 -14.51 3.07
N THR A 153 -16.66 -13.41 3.47
CA THR A 153 -16.05 -12.34 4.26
C THR A 153 -16.70 -12.24 5.64
N TYR A 154 -15.90 -12.40 6.68
CA TYR A 154 -16.30 -12.24 8.07
C TYR A 154 -15.84 -10.88 8.55
N THR A 155 -16.78 -10.07 9.06
CA THR A 155 -16.53 -8.65 9.34
C THR A 155 -16.67 -8.35 10.83
N TRP A 156 -15.76 -7.52 11.34
CA TRP A 156 -15.85 -6.87 12.63
C TRP A 156 -15.72 -5.36 12.47
N ALA A 157 -16.43 -4.60 13.29
CA ALA A 157 -16.39 -3.14 13.26
C ALA A 157 -15.92 -2.55 14.59
N LYS A 158 -15.17 -1.45 14.50
CA LYS A 158 -14.73 -0.62 15.63
C LYS A 158 -14.75 0.85 15.22
N GLY A 159 -15.75 1.58 15.70
CA GLY A 159 -15.97 2.97 15.30
C GLY A 159 -16.16 3.09 13.79
N LYS A 160 -15.29 3.86 13.13
CA LYS A 160 -15.29 4.03 11.67
C LYS A 160 -14.43 3.02 10.91
N TYR A 161 -13.98 1.94 11.54
CA TYR A 161 -13.09 0.95 10.92
C TYR A 161 -13.75 -0.43 10.83
N LYS A 162 -13.39 -1.17 9.78
CA LYS A 162 -13.74 -2.56 9.56
C LYS A 162 -12.49 -3.42 9.53
N PHE A 163 -12.58 -4.57 10.17
CA PHE A 163 -11.63 -5.68 10.09
C PHE A 163 -12.35 -6.83 9.41
N GLU A 164 -11.76 -7.35 8.35
CA GLU A 164 -12.35 -8.38 7.51
C GLU A 164 -11.38 -9.56 7.41
N ILE A 165 -11.91 -10.77 7.58
CA ILE A 165 -11.23 -12.01 7.23
C ILE A 165 -11.94 -12.59 6.02
N ILE A 166 -11.21 -12.80 4.94
CA ILE A 166 -11.76 -13.22 3.65
C ILE A 166 -11.18 -14.58 3.28
N PHE A 167 -12.07 -15.53 3.00
CA PHE A 167 -11.72 -16.83 2.43
C PHE A 167 -12.18 -16.85 0.99
N ASP A 168 -11.22 -16.85 0.07
CA ASP A 168 -11.50 -17.05 -1.35
C ASP A 168 -11.84 -18.51 -1.60
N LEU A 169 -12.78 -18.72 -2.53
CA LEU A 169 -13.27 -20.02 -2.91
C LEU A 169 -12.91 -20.33 -4.36
N GLU A 170 -12.61 -21.59 -4.60
CA GLU A 170 -12.33 -22.17 -5.91
C GLU A 170 -13.43 -23.17 -6.31
N ASP A 171 -13.26 -23.78 -7.49
CA ASP A 171 -14.14 -24.83 -8.00
C ASP A 171 -15.61 -24.40 -7.97
N LEU A 172 -15.87 -23.23 -8.58
CA LEU A 172 -17.19 -22.59 -8.63
C LEU A 172 -17.80 -22.30 -7.25
N GLY A 173 -16.96 -22.03 -6.24
CA GLY A 173 -17.41 -21.67 -4.90
C GLY A 173 -17.66 -22.85 -3.96
N THR A 174 -17.18 -24.05 -4.34
CA THR A 174 -17.42 -25.27 -3.56
C THR A 174 -16.26 -25.65 -2.65
N LYS A 175 -15.08 -25.06 -2.86
CA LYS A 175 -13.86 -25.37 -2.09
C LYS A 175 -13.17 -24.09 -1.66
N GLU A 176 -12.54 -24.13 -0.50
CA GLU A 176 -11.62 -23.06 -0.10
C GLU A 176 -10.31 -23.20 -0.86
N ASN A 177 -9.58 -22.10 -0.97
CA ASN A 177 -8.25 -22.09 -1.55
C ASN A 177 -7.19 -22.55 -0.52
N TYR A 178 -6.31 -23.45 -0.96
CA TYR A 178 -5.21 -23.98 -0.17
C TYR A 178 -3.89 -23.84 -0.93
N THR A 179 -2.81 -23.56 -0.22
CA THR A 179 -1.46 -23.65 -0.78
C THR A 179 -1.14 -25.09 -1.23
N GLU A 180 -0.14 -25.25 -2.09
CA GLU A 180 0.33 -26.57 -2.54
C GLU A 180 0.75 -27.50 -1.38
N ASP A 181 1.21 -26.92 -0.27
CA ASP A 181 1.60 -27.64 0.95
C ASP A 181 0.44 -27.84 1.95
N GLY A 182 -0.80 -27.55 1.54
CA GLY A 182 -2.03 -27.91 2.25
C GLY A 182 -2.45 -26.94 3.36
N ARG A 183 -2.04 -25.66 3.30
CA ARG A 183 -2.46 -24.62 4.25
C ARG A 183 -3.61 -23.82 3.69
N LEU A 184 -4.64 -23.60 4.50
CA LEU A 184 -5.79 -22.78 4.15
C LEU A 184 -5.36 -21.32 3.98
N GLU A 185 -5.66 -20.75 2.82
CA GLU A 185 -5.35 -19.36 2.50
C GLU A 185 -6.49 -18.44 2.93
N TYR A 186 -6.14 -17.31 3.54
CA TYR A 186 -7.09 -16.29 3.95
C TYR A 186 -6.46 -14.90 3.92
N TYR A 187 -7.26 -13.88 3.71
CA TYR A 187 -6.81 -12.50 3.74
C TYR A 187 -7.33 -11.82 4.99
N ILE A 188 -6.48 -10.99 5.59
CA ILE A 188 -6.92 -10.00 6.57
C ILE A 188 -6.90 -8.64 5.88
N ASN A 189 -8.00 -7.90 6.02
CA ASN A 189 -8.18 -6.58 5.46
C ASN A 189 -8.72 -5.62 6.51
N VAL A 190 -8.10 -4.44 6.65
CA VAL A 190 -8.52 -3.41 7.61
C VAL A 190 -8.65 -2.08 6.92
N LYS A 191 -9.85 -1.50 6.96
CA LYS A 191 -10.20 -0.31 6.17
C LYS A 191 -11.18 0.59 6.92
N PRO A 192 -11.24 1.90 6.60
CA PRO A 192 -12.34 2.74 7.06
C PRO A 192 -13.68 2.28 6.46
N VAL A 193 -14.77 2.58 7.15
CA VAL A 193 -16.13 2.52 6.59
C VAL A 193 -16.25 3.65 5.56
N SER A 194 -16.63 3.29 4.34
CA SER A 194 -16.89 4.21 3.22
C SER A 194 -18.21 4.96 3.37
#